data_AF-A0A7K4CQS6-F1
#
_entry.id   AF-A0A7K4CQS6-F1
#
_cell.length_a   1.000
_cell.length_b   1.000
_cell.length_c   1.000
_cell.angle_alpha   90.00
_cell.angle_beta   90.00
_cell.angle_gamma   90.00
#
_symmetry.space_group_name_H-M   'P 1'
#
loop_
_entity.id
_entity.type
_entity.pdbx_description
1 polymer ?
#
loop_
_entity_poly.entity_id
_entity_poly.type
_entity_poly.pdbx_seq_one_letter_code
_entity_poly.pdbx_strand_id
1 'polypeptide(L)'
;MAGKKCDYCSDNSPMLFPCKQCGKAFCAMHRLPAKHDCSGGSTSPAPVHGMAHAPAHGAATGYTPSYVDQDLQFAESIARSQAQSQQPREYVWEPKITEFDGDPFDPASGVVLKGVFWPKGKEILHIIIAFVLMFFIGTLISRSMLSPGSGLGQIPGFEPVEQALFPYFLAVISTAGFLIHEFAHRQTGRRYKLPAKFRLLTFGLLLTITGIVLYFSFGFPPFALPGAVVVIGLERKDQAGKCKAAGPLSNLIIAVILLPVAFVSAYLKIGFEYFVLFVLGTYMNSFLGLFNMLPIGLLDGHEIMKYKKWLWVLLFASLLGIWLFTYLGVMNVLGYWL
;
A
#
# COMPACT_ATOMS: atom_id res chain seq x y z
N MET A 1 43.37 -4.61 -11.89
CA MET A 1 43.88 -4.67 -10.50
C MET A 1 43.22 -5.84 -9.80
N ALA A 2 43.99 -6.77 -9.25
CA ALA A 2 43.46 -7.97 -8.60
C ALA A 2 42.63 -7.57 -7.37
N GLY A 3 41.32 -7.87 -7.38
CA GLY A 3 40.46 -7.64 -6.22
C GLY A 3 40.95 -8.46 -5.03
N LYS A 4 41.15 -7.83 -3.88
CA LYS A 4 41.45 -8.57 -2.64
C LYS A 4 40.19 -9.32 -2.20
N LYS A 5 40.36 -10.56 -1.72
CA LYS A 5 39.25 -11.44 -1.32
C LYS A 5 38.89 -11.23 0.14
N CYS A 6 37.62 -11.46 0.47
CA CYS A 6 37.14 -11.52 1.84
C CYS A 6 37.69 -12.75 2.55
N ASP A 7 38.24 -12.59 3.76
CA ASP A 7 38.82 -13.69 4.55
C ASP A 7 37.79 -14.68 5.12
N TYR A 8 36.48 -14.40 4.95
CA TYR A 8 35.38 -15.29 5.39
C TYR A 8 34.72 -16.01 4.22
N CYS A 9 34.22 -15.27 3.21
CA CYS A 9 33.48 -15.86 2.09
C CYS A 9 34.30 -16.03 0.80
N SER A 10 35.55 -15.60 0.77
CA SER A 10 36.43 -15.63 -0.40
C SER A 10 35.95 -14.86 -1.63
N ASP A 11 34.87 -14.08 -1.51
CA ASP A 11 34.37 -13.22 -2.59
C ASP A 11 35.32 -12.05 -2.85
N ASN A 12 35.51 -11.74 -4.14
CA ASN A 12 36.22 -10.54 -4.57
C ASN A 12 35.38 -9.30 -4.23
N SER A 13 35.95 -8.40 -3.42
CA SER A 13 35.29 -7.14 -3.08
C SER A 13 36.17 -5.96 -3.50
N PRO A 14 35.61 -4.92 -4.12
CA PRO A 14 36.36 -3.71 -4.45
C PRO A 14 36.83 -2.95 -3.21
N MET A 15 36.23 -3.21 -2.05
CA MET A 15 36.56 -2.58 -0.78
C MET A 15 36.47 -3.60 0.35
N LEU A 16 37.58 -3.79 1.06
CA LEU A 16 37.65 -4.64 2.25
C LEU A 16 37.76 -3.78 3.51
N PHE A 17 37.08 -4.22 4.56
CA PHE A 17 37.05 -3.59 5.87
C PHE A 17 37.88 -4.42 6.84
N PRO A 18 39.01 -3.89 7.37
CA PRO A 18 39.80 -4.60 8.37
C PRO A 18 39.06 -4.61 9.71
N CYS A 19 38.98 -5.78 10.34
CA CYS A 19 38.45 -5.93 11.69
C CYS A 19 39.55 -5.61 12.72
N LYS A 20 39.30 -4.66 13.62
CA LYS A 20 40.26 -4.28 14.67
C LYS A 20 40.48 -5.37 15.73
N GLN A 21 39.58 -6.34 15.82
CA GLN A 21 39.64 -7.40 16.84
C GLN A 21 40.44 -8.62 16.38
N CYS A 22 40.27 -9.05 15.13
CA CYS A 22 40.93 -10.24 14.60
C CYS A 22 41.98 -9.94 13.50
N GLY A 23 42.12 -8.68 13.07
CA GLY A 23 43.12 -8.25 12.08
C GLY A 23 42.84 -8.64 10.63
N LYS A 24 41.78 -9.42 10.36
CA LYS A 24 41.38 -9.89 9.02
C LYS A 24 40.54 -8.87 8.26
N ALA A 25 40.44 -9.02 6.94
CA ALA A 25 39.77 -8.11 6.02
C ALA A 25 38.51 -8.73 5.39
N PHE A 26 37.37 -8.04 5.52
CA PHE A 26 36.05 -8.59 5.15
C PHE A 26 35.28 -7.70 4.17
N CYS A 27 34.38 -8.30 3.38
CA CYS A 27 33.46 -7.57 2.52
C CYS A 27 32.36 -6.85 3.34
N ALA A 28 31.58 -5.98 2.69
CA ALA A 28 30.54 -5.19 3.37
C ALA A 28 29.51 -6.02 4.16
N MET A 29 29.22 -7.26 3.73
CA MET A 29 28.28 -8.18 4.39
C MET A 29 28.85 -8.83 5.64
N HIS A 30 30.18 -8.99 5.71
CA HIS A 30 30.88 -9.68 6.79
C HIS A 30 31.73 -8.74 7.67
N ARG A 31 31.63 -7.42 7.48
CA ARG A 31 32.43 -6.41 8.20
C ARG A 31 32.21 -6.37 9.72
N LEU A 32 31.06 -6.82 10.20
CA LEU A 32 30.71 -6.81 11.63
C LEU A 32 31.22 -8.10 12.30
N PRO A 33 31.79 -8.04 13.53
CA PRO A 33 32.25 -9.22 14.26
C PRO A 33 31.26 -10.38 14.34
N ALA A 34 29.97 -10.07 14.52
CA ALA A 34 28.88 -11.05 14.57
C ALA A 34 28.55 -11.73 13.23
N LYS A 35 29.20 -11.32 12.13
CA LYS A 35 28.94 -11.79 10.77
C LYS A 35 30.15 -12.51 10.14
N HIS A 36 31.24 -12.72 10.88
CA HIS A 36 32.43 -13.42 10.36
C HIS A 36 33.09 -14.35 11.38
N ASP A 37 32.35 -14.80 12.38
CA ASP A 37 32.85 -15.61 13.50
C ASP A 37 34.16 -15.04 14.06
N CYS A 38 34.10 -13.78 14.50
CA CYS A 38 35.27 -13.05 14.98
C CYS A 38 35.91 -13.76 16.18
N SER A 39 37.20 -14.10 16.04
CA SER A 39 37.99 -14.74 17.10
C SER A 39 38.44 -13.77 18.21
N GLY A 40 38.22 -12.46 18.05
CA GLY A 40 38.47 -11.48 19.10
C GLY A 40 37.23 -11.30 19.97
N GLY A 41 37.30 -11.77 21.22
CA GLY A 41 36.17 -11.93 22.14
C GLY A 41 35.21 -10.72 22.24
N SER A 42 33.92 -11.05 22.37
CA SER A 42 32.83 -10.08 22.48
C SER A 42 32.89 -9.27 23.77
N THR A 43 32.98 -7.94 23.66
CA THR A 43 32.46 -7.04 24.70
C THR A 43 31.60 -5.97 24.04
N SER A 44 30.33 -5.91 24.45
CA SER A 44 29.34 -4.90 24.05
C SER A 44 29.76 -3.49 24.51
N PRO A 45 29.31 -2.41 23.83
CA PRO A 45 29.77 -1.06 24.12
C PRO A 45 28.82 -0.26 25.03
N ALA A 46 29.38 0.49 25.98
CA ALA A 46 28.83 1.73 26.55
C ALA A 46 29.97 2.53 27.25
N PRO A 47 29.79 3.83 27.56
CA PRO A 47 29.71 4.99 26.67
C PRO A 47 30.90 5.96 26.88
N VAL A 48 31.22 6.80 25.88
CA VAL A 48 32.29 7.81 25.99
C VAL A 48 31.73 9.15 26.44
N HIS A 49 32.16 9.61 27.61
CA HIS A 49 32.10 11.00 28.07
C HIS A 49 33.34 11.78 27.61
N GLY A 50 33.13 12.97 27.04
CA GLY A 50 33.68 14.23 27.58
C GLY A 50 35.10 14.70 27.24
N MET A 51 35.13 15.92 26.65
CA MET A 51 36.07 17.04 26.90
C MET A 51 37.48 16.95 26.27
N ALA A 52 37.83 17.76 25.26
CA ALA A 52 38.15 19.21 25.27
C ALA A 52 39.56 19.52 25.80
N HIS A 53 40.37 20.25 25.02
CA HIS A 53 41.12 21.47 25.44
C HIS A 53 42.04 21.99 24.32
N ALA A 54 41.96 23.30 24.07
CA ALA A 54 42.95 24.13 23.39
C ALA A 54 43.65 25.03 24.43
N PRO A 55 44.84 25.59 24.13
CA PRO A 55 44.91 27.05 24.01
C PRO A 55 45.90 27.58 22.93
N ALA A 56 45.99 28.90 22.85
CA ALA A 56 46.33 29.76 21.72
C ALA A 56 47.73 30.45 21.75
N HIS A 57 47.95 31.31 20.74
CA HIS A 57 49.00 32.35 20.51
C HIS A 57 50.25 31.91 19.72
N GLY A 58 50.80 32.61 18.71
CA GLY A 58 50.48 33.87 18.02
C GLY A 58 51.62 34.26 17.03
N ALA A 59 51.25 34.97 15.95
CA ALA A 59 52.00 35.92 15.08
C ALA A 59 53.07 35.48 14.02
N ALA A 60 52.72 35.82 12.76
CA ALA A 60 53.48 36.54 11.72
C ALA A 60 54.40 35.83 10.68
N THR A 61 53.82 35.72 9.48
CA THR A 61 54.35 36.05 8.15
C THR A 61 55.52 35.26 7.55
N GLY A 62 55.15 34.20 6.82
CA GLY A 62 55.73 33.81 5.53
C GLY A 62 54.61 33.16 4.72
N TYR A 63 54.32 33.61 3.50
CA TYR A 63 53.36 32.92 2.63
C TYR A 63 54.03 31.64 2.11
N THR A 64 54.03 30.62 2.95
CA THR A 64 54.11 29.23 2.53
C THR A 64 52.70 28.82 2.11
N PRO A 65 52.51 28.14 0.96
CA PRO A 65 51.22 27.56 0.63
C PRO A 65 50.79 26.72 1.83
N SER A 66 49.67 27.08 2.45
CA SER A 66 49.22 26.34 3.62
C SER A 66 48.88 24.92 3.17
N TYR A 67 49.02 23.96 4.07
CA TYR A 67 48.63 22.56 3.84
C TYR A 67 47.20 22.46 3.25
N VAL A 68 46.34 23.45 3.54
CA VAL A 68 44.97 23.60 3.01
C VAL A 68 44.92 23.89 1.51
N ASP A 69 45.88 24.63 0.93
CA ASP A 69 45.91 24.91 -0.53
C ASP A 69 46.40 23.70 -1.34
N GLN A 70 47.35 22.94 -0.80
CA GLN A 70 47.79 21.67 -1.41
C GLN A 70 46.71 20.60 -1.29
N ASP A 71 46.02 20.53 -0.15
CA ASP A 71 44.88 19.63 0.05
C ASP A 71 43.69 20.01 -0.83
N LEU A 72 43.44 21.30 -1.08
CA LEU A 72 42.39 21.76 -2.02
C LEU A 72 42.72 21.38 -3.46
N GLN A 73 43.96 21.56 -3.90
CA GLN A 73 44.40 21.15 -5.23
C GLN A 73 44.41 19.62 -5.38
N PHE A 74 44.77 18.90 -4.32
CA PHE A 74 44.69 17.44 -4.27
C PHE A 74 43.24 16.97 -4.27
N ALA A 75 42.35 17.58 -3.49
CA ALA A 75 40.92 17.31 -3.46
C ALA A 75 40.26 17.62 -4.81
N GLU A 76 40.63 18.70 -5.49
CA GLU A 76 40.18 19.01 -6.85
C GLU A 76 40.69 17.99 -7.87
N SER A 77 41.94 17.52 -7.76
CA SER A 77 42.47 16.49 -8.67
C SER A 77 41.82 15.12 -8.44
N ILE A 78 41.52 14.77 -7.17
CA ILE A 78 40.73 13.60 -6.81
C ILE A 78 39.30 13.75 -7.33
N ALA A 79 38.66 14.92 -7.14
CA ALA A 79 37.31 15.19 -7.62
C ALA A 79 37.22 15.12 -9.15
N ARG A 80 38.21 15.66 -9.88
CA ARG A 80 38.30 15.54 -11.35
C ARG A 80 38.57 14.10 -11.80
N SER A 81 39.43 13.36 -11.10
CA SER A 81 39.69 11.94 -11.38
C SER A 81 38.47 11.06 -11.11
N GLN A 82 37.70 11.36 -10.06
CA GLN A 82 36.46 10.66 -9.72
C GLN A 82 35.34 11.01 -10.69
N ALA A 83 35.23 12.28 -11.11
CA ALA A 83 34.31 12.73 -12.15
C ALA A 83 34.63 12.11 -13.52
N GLN A 84 35.91 11.85 -13.84
CA GLN A 84 36.31 11.13 -15.06
C GLN A 84 36.14 9.62 -14.96
N SER A 85 36.16 9.05 -13.74
CA SER A 85 35.96 7.60 -13.51
C SER A 85 34.49 7.16 -13.43
N GLN A 86 33.57 8.11 -13.26
CA GLN A 86 32.14 7.86 -13.39
C GLN A 86 31.73 8.05 -14.85
N GLN A 87 32.08 7.08 -15.70
CA GLN A 87 31.16 6.81 -16.81
C GLN A 87 29.78 6.60 -16.17
N PRO A 88 28.72 7.26 -16.66
CA PRO A 88 27.40 6.98 -16.17
C PRO A 88 27.22 5.48 -16.40
N ARG A 89 27.25 4.69 -15.32
CA ARG A 89 26.72 3.34 -15.38
C ARG A 89 25.26 3.58 -15.68
N GLU A 90 24.94 3.55 -16.97
CA GLU A 90 23.60 3.39 -17.46
C GLU A 90 23.08 2.23 -16.63
N TYR A 91 22.23 2.55 -15.65
CA TYR A 91 21.52 1.54 -14.90
C TYR A 91 20.59 0.90 -15.92
N VAL A 92 21.15 -0.05 -16.67
CA VAL A 92 20.36 -1.07 -17.33
C VAL A 92 19.72 -1.79 -16.17
N TRP A 93 18.50 -1.36 -15.85
CA TRP A 93 17.57 -2.23 -15.16
C TRP A 93 17.48 -3.46 -16.06
N GLU A 94 18.28 -4.48 -15.78
CA GLU A 94 17.93 -5.82 -16.19
C GLU A 94 16.64 -6.09 -15.42
N PRO A 95 15.47 -6.10 -16.09
CA PRO A 95 14.31 -6.64 -15.45
C PRO A 95 14.75 -8.07 -15.14
N LYS A 96 14.79 -8.45 -13.86
CA LYS A 96 14.86 -9.86 -13.52
C LYS A 96 13.62 -10.44 -14.17
N ILE A 97 13.78 -11.03 -15.35
CA ILE A 97 12.69 -11.56 -16.15
C ILE A 97 12.15 -12.66 -15.25
N THR A 98 11.06 -12.38 -14.54
CA THR A 98 10.33 -13.40 -13.80
C THR A 98 9.55 -14.21 -14.83
N GLU A 99 10.27 -14.87 -15.74
CA GLU A 99 9.76 -16.04 -16.43
C GLU A 99 9.66 -17.10 -15.34
N PHE A 100 8.46 -17.23 -14.80
CA PHE A 100 8.15 -18.33 -13.91
C PHE A 100 7.99 -19.57 -14.80
N ASP A 101 8.77 -20.61 -14.51
CA ASP A 101 8.56 -21.94 -15.08
C ASP A 101 7.23 -22.50 -14.55
N GLY A 102 6.13 -22.12 -15.18
CA GLY A 102 4.76 -22.52 -14.79
C GLY A 102 4.01 -21.49 -13.94
N ASP A 103 2.95 -21.94 -13.26
CA ASP A 103 2.08 -21.07 -12.45
C ASP A 103 2.76 -20.76 -11.10
N PRO A 104 3.12 -19.51 -10.80
CA PRO A 104 3.81 -19.16 -9.55
C PRO A 104 2.90 -19.17 -8.32
N PHE A 105 1.61 -19.46 -8.51
CA PHE A 105 0.70 -19.79 -7.42
C PHE A 105 0.58 -21.31 -7.18
N ASP A 106 1.25 -22.13 -7.99
CA ASP A 106 1.37 -23.56 -7.74
C ASP A 106 2.22 -23.79 -6.48
N PRO A 107 1.79 -24.62 -5.53
CA PRO A 107 2.59 -24.98 -4.37
C PRO A 107 3.99 -25.55 -4.71
N ALA A 108 4.16 -26.13 -5.90
CA ALA A 108 5.43 -26.65 -6.40
C ALA A 108 6.40 -25.54 -6.88
N SER A 109 5.92 -24.31 -7.09
CA SER A 109 6.74 -23.18 -7.57
C SER A 109 7.77 -22.65 -6.55
N GLY A 110 7.68 -23.07 -5.29
CA GLY A 110 8.55 -22.60 -4.20
C GLY A 110 8.30 -21.16 -3.75
N VAL A 111 7.34 -20.44 -4.34
CA VAL A 111 6.99 -19.06 -3.96
C VAL A 111 6.21 -19.06 -2.64
N VAL A 112 6.78 -18.45 -1.60
CA VAL A 112 6.14 -18.34 -0.28
C VAL A 112 5.20 -17.13 -0.24
N LEU A 113 3.89 -17.39 -0.33
CA LEU A 113 2.84 -16.38 -0.22
C LEU A 113 2.51 -16.08 1.26
N LYS A 114 3.30 -15.20 1.89
CA LYS A 114 3.08 -14.80 3.29
C LYS A 114 1.72 -14.13 3.48
N GLY A 115 0.97 -14.53 4.51
CA GLY A 115 -0.29 -13.90 4.90
C GLY A 115 -1.52 -14.33 4.08
N VAL A 116 -1.35 -15.12 3.02
CA VAL A 116 -2.47 -15.67 2.26
C VAL A 116 -3.15 -16.79 3.05
N PHE A 117 -4.45 -16.65 3.25
CA PHE A 117 -5.28 -17.72 3.79
C PHE A 117 -5.43 -18.82 2.74
N TRP A 118 -5.22 -20.07 3.12
CA TRP A 118 -5.29 -21.25 2.25
C TRP A 118 -4.59 -21.08 0.88
N PRO A 119 -3.25 -20.99 0.82
CA PRO A 119 -2.51 -20.70 -0.41
C PRO A 119 -2.76 -21.69 -1.56
N LYS A 120 -3.00 -22.97 -1.24
CA LYS A 120 -3.29 -24.05 -2.20
C LYS A 120 -4.72 -23.99 -2.77
N GLY A 121 -5.59 -23.12 -2.25
CA GLY A 121 -6.99 -23.02 -2.67
C GLY A 121 -7.13 -22.55 -4.12
N LYS A 122 -8.29 -22.83 -4.74
CA LYS A 122 -8.63 -22.26 -6.05
C LYS A 122 -9.06 -20.81 -5.87
N GLU A 123 -8.64 -19.93 -6.77
CA GLU A 123 -9.01 -18.49 -6.75
C GLU A 123 -10.53 -18.27 -6.67
N ILE A 124 -11.32 -19.08 -7.39
CA ILE A 124 -12.78 -18.99 -7.38
C ILE A 124 -13.38 -19.18 -5.97
N LEU A 125 -12.78 -20.05 -5.15
CA LEU A 125 -13.26 -20.28 -3.79
C LEU A 125 -12.99 -19.05 -2.90
N HIS A 126 -11.83 -18.41 -3.05
CA HIS A 126 -11.54 -17.15 -2.36
C HIS A 126 -12.52 -16.05 -2.77
N ILE A 127 -12.84 -15.94 -4.07
CA ILE A 127 -13.80 -14.95 -4.58
C ILE A 127 -15.20 -15.23 -4.01
N ILE A 128 -15.66 -16.47 -4.00
CA ILE A 128 -16.97 -16.84 -3.44
C ILE A 128 -17.06 -16.50 -1.95
N ILE A 129 -16.03 -16.87 -1.16
CA ILE A 129 -15.99 -16.55 0.27
C ILE A 129 -15.98 -15.04 0.50
N ALA A 130 -15.15 -14.29 -0.26
CA ALA A 130 -15.10 -12.84 -0.16
C ALA A 130 -16.45 -12.20 -0.55
N PHE A 131 -17.10 -12.68 -1.61
CA PHE A 131 -18.42 -12.21 -2.03
C PHE A 131 -19.46 -12.41 -0.92
N VAL A 132 -19.56 -13.63 -0.37
CA VAL A 132 -20.52 -13.93 0.71
C VAL A 132 -20.26 -13.06 1.93
N LEU A 133 -19.00 -12.89 2.32
CA LEU A 133 -18.61 -12.10 3.48
C LEU A 133 -18.88 -10.61 3.28
N MET A 134 -18.52 -10.06 2.11
CA MET A 134 -18.78 -8.65 1.77
C MET A 134 -20.27 -8.36 1.63
N PHE A 135 -21.04 -9.28 1.04
CA PHE A 135 -22.49 -9.14 0.92
C PHE A 135 -23.17 -9.15 2.29
N PHE A 136 -22.74 -10.06 3.17
CA PHE A 136 -23.24 -10.13 4.54
C PHE A 136 -22.94 -8.84 5.31
N ILE A 137 -21.69 -8.35 5.27
CA ILE A 137 -21.30 -7.11 5.95
C ILE A 137 -22.01 -5.90 5.35
N GLY A 138 -22.13 -5.83 4.01
CA GLY A 138 -22.88 -4.78 3.33
C GLY A 138 -24.35 -4.75 3.77
N THR A 139 -24.95 -5.92 3.99
CA THR A 139 -26.32 -6.04 4.52
C THR A 139 -26.39 -5.53 5.97
N LEU A 140 -25.41 -5.86 6.82
CA LEU A 140 -25.36 -5.38 8.20
C LEU A 140 -25.22 -3.85 8.26
N ILE A 141 -24.27 -3.29 7.50
CA ILE A 141 -24.05 -1.85 7.44
C ILE A 141 -25.31 -1.15 6.94
N SER A 142 -25.89 -1.63 5.82
CA SER A 142 -27.08 -1.00 5.28
C SER A 142 -28.28 -1.10 6.22
N ARG A 143 -28.44 -2.19 6.97
CA ARG A 143 -29.49 -2.29 8.00
C ARG A 143 -29.25 -1.34 9.15
N SER A 144 -28.00 -1.19 9.60
CA SER A 144 -27.64 -0.22 10.63
C SER A 144 -27.86 1.22 10.18
N MET A 145 -27.73 1.51 8.88
CA MET A 145 -28.07 2.83 8.33
C MET A 145 -29.58 3.10 8.35
N LEU A 146 -30.43 2.07 8.26
CA LEU A 146 -31.89 2.20 8.26
C LEU A 146 -32.52 1.92 9.65
N SER A 147 -31.72 1.61 10.67
CA SER A 147 -32.28 1.28 11.99
C SER A 147 -32.88 2.51 12.67
N PRO A 148 -33.95 2.38 13.48
CA PRO A 148 -34.49 3.50 14.25
C PRO A 148 -33.41 4.19 15.09
N GLY A 149 -33.33 5.52 15.04
CA GLY A 149 -32.29 6.31 15.73
C GLY A 149 -30.95 6.43 15.01
N SER A 150 -30.81 5.85 13.81
CA SER A 150 -29.69 6.13 12.88
C SER A 150 -29.98 7.36 12.01
N GLY A 151 -28.98 7.82 11.24
CA GLY A 151 -29.10 9.03 10.43
C GLY A 151 -30.11 8.99 9.27
N LEU A 152 -30.46 7.80 8.74
CA LEU A 152 -31.48 7.65 7.69
C LEU A 152 -32.83 7.11 8.21
N GLY A 153 -32.84 6.26 9.25
CA GLY A 153 -34.08 5.70 9.79
C GLY A 153 -34.98 5.04 8.75
N GLN A 154 -36.29 5.34 8.81
CA GLN A 154 -37.24 4.91 7.79
C GLN A 154 -37.20 5.88 6.60
N ILE A 155 -37.06 5.33 5.39
CA ILE A 155 -37.10 6.13 4.17
C ILE A 155 -38.57 6.47 3.86
N PRO A 156 -38.97 7.76 3.83
CA PRO A 156 -40.35 8.15 3.55
C PRO A 156 -40.81 7.64 2.18
N GLY A 157 -42.05 7.16 2.12
CA GLY A 157 -42.66 6.67 0.88
C GLY A 157 -42.30 5.24 0.50
N PHE A 158 -41.42 4.56 1.25
CA PHE A 158 -41.17 3.13 1.02
C PHE A 158 -42.25 2.28 1.70
N GLU A 159 -42.75 1.29 0.96
CA GLU A 159 -43.58 0.22 1.52
C GLU A 159 -42.77 -0.70 2.44
N PRO A 160 -43.40 -1.45 3.38
CA PRO A 160 -42.69 -2.33 4.30
C PRO A 160 -41.77 -3.35 3.62
N VAL A 161 -42.18 -3.85 2.44
CA VAL A 161 -41.37 -4.78 1.64
C VAL A 161 -40.14 -4.09 1.07
N GLU A 162 -40.26 -2.85 0.61
CA GLU A 162 -39.15 -2.07 0.06
C GLU A 162 -38.14 -1.73 1.13
N GLN A 163 -38.60 -1.32 2.33
CA GLN A 163 -37.71 -1.12 3.49
C GLN A 163 -36.96 -2.40 3.86
N ALA A 164 -37.61 -3.56 3.79
CA ALA A 164 -36.97 -4.84 4.09
C ALA A 164 -35.96 -5.27 3.02
N LEU A 165 -36.22 -4.98 1.74
CA LEU A 165 -35.40 -5.40 0.61
C LEU A 165 -34.23 -4.45 0.30
N PHE A 166 -34.39 -3.15 0.58
CA PHE A 166 -33.41 -2.11 0.27
C PHE A 166 -31.98 -2.44 0.73
N PRO A 167 -31.75 -2.97 1.95
CA PRO A 167 -30.40 -3.31 2.41
C PRO A 167 -29.68 -4.34 1.55
N TYR A 168 -30.41 -5.27 0.95
CA TYR A 168 -29.84 -6.29 0.08
C TYR A 168 -29.42 -5.69 -1.26
N PHE A 169 -30.23 -4.79 -1.84
CA PHE A 169 -29.86 -4.08 -3.07
C PHE A 169 -28.59 -3.23 -2.88
N LEU A 170 -28.51 -2.49 -1.76
CA LEU A 170 -27.32 -1.70 -1.46
C LEU A 170 -26.09 -2.59 -1.19
N ALA A 171 -26.28 -3.76 -0.56
CA ALA A 171 -25.22 -4.75 -0.37
C ALA A 171 -24.71 -5.32 -1.69
N VAL A 172 -25.58 -5.57 -2.68
CA VAL A 172 -25.16 -5.99 -4.04
C VAL A 172 -24.28 -4.93 -4.68
N ILE A 173 -24.71 -3.66 -4.69
CA ILE A 173 -23.94 -2.55 -5.29
C ILE A 173 -22.58 -2.40 -4.60
N SER A 174 -22.57 -2.46 -3.26
CA SER A 174 -21.33 -2.33 -2.48
C SER A 174 -20.37 -3.49 -2.71
N THR A 175 -20.88 -4.72 -2.78
CA THR A 175 -20.08 -5.93 -3.05
C THR A 175 -19.52 -5.90 -4.48
N ALA A 176 -20.32 -5.44 -5.45
CA ALA A 176 -19.85 -5.24 -6.82
C ALA A 176 -18.73 -4.18 -6.88
N GLY A 177 -18.86 -3.06 -6.16
CA GLY A 177 -17.81 -2.05 -6.04
C GLY A 177 -16.49 -2.61 -5.51
N PHE A 178 -16.55 -3.43 -4.46
CA PHE A 178 -15.37 -4.14 -3.93
C PHE A 178 -14.75 -5.11 -4.95
N LEU A 179 -15.56 -5.94 -5.61
CA LEU A 179 -15.03 -6.90 -6.59
C LEU A 179 -14.42 -6.20 -7.80
N ILE A 180 -15.05 -5.12 -8.29
CA ILE A 180 -14.50 -4.32 -9.40
C ILE A 180 -13.19 -3.68 -8.99
N HIS A 181 -13.07 -3.16 -7.76
CA HIS A 181 -11.83 -2.65 -7.20
C HIS A 181 -10.70 -3.70 -7.24
N GLU A 182 -10.95 -4.88 -6.69
CA GLU A 182 -9.96 -5.95 -6.68
C GLU A 182 -9.62 -6.43 -8.10
N PHE A 183 -10.63 -6.57 -8.97
CA PHE A 183 -10.41 -6.96 -10.35
C PHE A 183 -9.66 -5.90 -11.16
N ALA A 184 -9.77 -4.62 -10.83
CA ALA A 184 -8.97 -3.57 -11.45
C ALA A 184 -7.46 -3.73 -11.16
N HIS A 185 -7.09 -4.10 -9.93
CA HIS A 185 -5.71 -4.49 -9.61
C HIS A 185 -5.27 -5.69 -10.44
N ARG A 186 -6.09 -6.75 -10.47
CA ARG A 186 -5.79 -7.98 -11.21
C ARG A 186 -5.58 -7.72 -12.69
N GLN A 187 -6.46 -6.92 -13.28
CA GLN A 187 -6.41 -6.60 -14.70
C GLN A 187 -5.16 -5.78 -15.02
N THR A 188 -4.77 -4.86 -14.15
CA THR A 188 -3.55 -4.07 -14.33
C THR A 188 -2.28 -4.93 -14.20
N GLY A 189 -2.23 -5.85 -13.23
CA GLY A 189 -1.15 -6.83 -13.12
C GLY A 189 -1.02 -7.69 -14.38
N ARG A 190 -2.15 -8.20 -14.90
CA ARG A 190 -2.19 -8.97 -16.15
C ARG A 190 -1.73 -8.18 -17.37
N ARG A 191 -2.04 -6.88 -17.44
CA ARG A 191 -1.55 -5.99 -18.49
C ARG A 191 -0.02 -5.84 -18.47
N TYR A 192 0.59 -5.96 -17.30
CA TYR A 192 2.05 -6.04 -17.16
C TYR A 192 2.62 -7.44 -17.40
N LYS A 193 1.80 -8.40 -17.87
CA LYS A 193 2.17 -9.81 -18.05
C LYS A 193 2.61 -10.48 -16.74
N LEU A 194 2.16 -9.95 -15.60
CA LEU A 194 2.46 -10.50 -14.29
C LEU A 194 1.34 -11.44 -13.82
N PRO A 195 1.69 -12.55 -13.17
CA PRO A 195 0.74 -13.47 -12.56
C PRO A 195 -0.02 -12.76 -11.42
N ALA A 196 -1.35 -12.69 -11.55
CA ALA A 196 -2.21 -11.99 -10.60
C ALA A 196 -3.46 -12.83 -10.25
N LYS A 197 -3.67 -13.09 -8.95
CA LYS A 197 -4.83 -13.84 -8.44
C LYS A 197 -5.38 -13.20 -7.18
N PHE A 198 -6.71 -13.21 -7.05
CA PHE A 198 -7.38 -12.84 -5.82
C PHE A 198 -7.16 -13.91 -4.75
N ARG A 199 -6.79 -13.48 -3.54
CA ARG A 199 -6.54 -14.35 -2.40
C ARG A 199 -7.12 -13.74 -1.13
N LEU A 200 -7.70 -14.58 -0.28
CA LEU A 200 -8.06 -14.16 1.07
C LEU A 200 -6.78 -13.97 1.88
N LEU A 201 -6.80 -13.00 2.80
CA LEU A 201 -5.69 -12.74 3.71
C LEU A 201 -6.08 -13.19 5.11
N THR A 202 -5.20 -13.95 5.78
CA THR A 202 -5.50 -14.49 7.12
C THR A 202 -5.76 -13.38 8.13
N PHE A 203 -4.92 -12.34 8.12
CA PHE A 203 -5.09 -11.16 8.97
C PHE A 203 -6.39 -10.42 8.64
N GLY A 204 -6.68 -10.25 7.35
CA GLY A 204 -7.88 -9.58 6.87
C GLY A 204 -9.17 -10.30 7.27
N LEU A 205 -9.19 -11.63 7.17
CA LEU A 205 -10.29 -12.47 7.60
C LEU A 205 -10.51 -12.38 9.12
N LEU A 206 -9.43 -12.41 9.91
CA LEU A 206 -9.50 -12.27 11.37
C LEU A 206 -10.07 -10.91 11.77
N LEU A 207 -9.57 -9.82 11.17
CA LEU A 207 -10.09 -8.48 11.39
C LEU A 207 -11.58 -8.37 11.03
N THR A 208 -11.97 -9.00 9.93
CA THR A 208 -13.37 -9.01 9.48
C THR A 208 -14.27 -9.77 10.45
N ILE A 209 -13.85 -10.95 10.94
CA ILE A 209 -14.59 -11.71 11.95
C ILE A 209 -14.69 -10.94 13.26
N THR A 210 -13.58 -10.34 13.73
CA THR A 210 -13.59 -9.48 14.92
C THR A 210 -14.55 -8.30 14.74
N GLY A 211 -14.57 -7.65 13.57
CA GLY A 211 -15.50 -6.56 13.27
C GLY A 211 -16.96 -7.00 13.35
N ILE A 212 -17.29 -8.18 12.85
CA ILE A 212 -18.66 -8.75 12.96
C ILE A 212 -19.02 -9.01 14.43
N VAL A 213 -18.10 -9.58 15.22
CA VAL A 213 -18.34 -9.83 16.66
C VAL A 213 -18.56 -8.50 17.39
N LEU A 214 -17.71 -7.50 17.16
CA LEU A 214 -17.86 -6.17 17.78
C LEU A 214 -19.16 -5.46 17.37
N TYR A 215 -19.61 -5.65 16.13
CA TYR A 215 -20.90 -5.14 15.67
C TYR A 215 -22.06 -5.70 16.50
N PHE A 216 -22.12 -7.02 16.69
CA PHE A 216 -23.20 -7.64 17.46
C PHE A 216 -23.06 -7.43 18.97
N SER A 217 -21.85 -7.28 19.50
CA SER A 217 -21.63 -7.08 20.94
C SER A 217 -21.76 -5.63 21.39
N PHE A 218 -21.32 -4.67 20.57
CA PHE A 218 -21.17 -3.27 20.98
C PHE A 218 -21.75 -2.26 19.98
N GLY A 219 -22.42 -2.70 18.91
CA GLY A 219 -22.91 -1.82 17.86
C GLY A 219 -21.79 -1.13 17.06
N PHE A 220 -20.57 -1.65 17.15
CA PHE A 220 -19.41 -1.05 16.48
C PHE A 220 -19.45 -1.32 14.97
N PRO A 221 -19.16 -0.33 14.09
CA PRO A 221 -19.24 -0.54 12.65
C PRO A 221 -18.30 -1.67 12.17
N PRO A 222 -18.80 -2.63 11.36
CA PRO A 222 -17.96 -3.72 10.89
C PRO A 222 -16.96 -3.19 9.84
N PHE A 223 -15.71 -3.64 9.93
CA PHE A 223 -14.69 -3.41 8.90
C PHE A 223 -14.49 -4.68 8.07
N ALA A 224 -14.25 -4.51 6.77
CA ALA A 224 -14.11 -5.64 5.85
C ALA A 224 -12.85 -5.50 4.98
N LEU A 225 -11.88 -6.39 5.22
CA LEU A 225 -10.65 -6.52 4.44
C LEU A 225 -10.38 -8.01 4.15
N PRO A 226 -11.33 -8.75 3.55
CA PRO A 226 -11.27 -10.21 3.57
C PRO A 226 -10.14 -10.78 2.70
N GLY A 227 -9.71 -10.04 1.68
CA GLY A 227 -8.69 -10.47 0.75
C GLY A 227 -8.10 -9.32 -0.03
N ALA A 228 -7.15 -9.65 -0.89
CA ALA A 228 -6.53 -8.74 -1.83
C ALA A 228 -6.08 -9.51 -3.07
N VAL A 229 -5.93 -8.81 -4.19
CA VAL A 229 -5.21 -9.35 -5.34
C VAL A 229 -3.70 -9.34 -5.09
N VAL A 230 -3.12 -10.53 -5.13
CA VAL A 230 -1.68 -10.74 -5.07
C VAL A 230 -1.14 -10.73 -6.49
N VAL A 231 -0.18 -9.84 -6.76
CA VAL A 231 0.55 -9.75 -8.03
C VAL A 231 2.02 -10.07 -7.76
N ILE A 232 2.52 -11.16 -8.35
CA ILE A 232 3.91 -11.61 -8.13
C ILE A 232 4.79 -10.97 -9.20
N GLY A 233 5.98 -10.49 -8.81
CA GLY A 233 6.93 -9.83 -9.71
C GLY A 233 6.69 -8.33 -9.91
N LEU A 234 5.80 -7.71 -9.12
CA LEU A 234 5.49 -6.28 -9.19
C LEU A 234 6.54 -5.43 -8.43
N GLU A 235 7.79 -5.46 -8.88
CA GLU A 235 8.92 -4.80 -8.21
C GLU A 235 9.11 -3.34 -8.67
N ARG A 236 8.75 -3.05 -9.92
CA ARG A 236 8.87 -1.71 -10.48
C ARG A 236 7.90 -0.76 -9.83
N LYS A 237 8.45 0.27 -9.17
CA LYS A 237 7.71 1.33 -8.47
C LYS A 237 6.59 1.96 -9.30
N ASP A 238 6.81 2.16 -10.60
CA ASP A 238 5.82 2.76 -11.48
C ASP A 238 4.68 1.81 -11.84
N GLN A 239 4.98 0.52 -12.05
CA GLN A 239 3.97 -0.52 -12.26
C GLN A 239 3.18 -0.75 -10.97
N ALA A 240 3.86 -0.83 -9.82
CA ALA A 240 3.27 -1.00 -8.50
C ALA A 240 2.28 0.13 -8.18
N GLY A 241 2.71 1.38 -8.31
CA GLY A 241 1.87 2.55 -8.07
C GLY A 241 0.65 2.62 -8.99
N LYS A 242 0.81 2.34 -10.29
CA LYS A 242 -0.32 2.29 -11.24
C LYS A 242 -1.28 1.14 -10.97
N CYS A 243 -0.75 -0.04 -10.65
CA CYS A 243 -1.55 -1.21 -10.30
C CYS A 243 -2.38 -0.93 -9.04
N LYS A 244 -1.78 -0.30 -8.03
CA LYS A 244 -2.46 0.08 -6.79
C LYS A 244 -3.41 1.26 -6.96
N ALA A 245 -3.15 2.19 -7.87
CA ALA A 245 -4.10 3.24 -8.22
C ALA A 245 -5.35 2.71 -8.94
N ALA A 246 -5.28 1.57 -9.63
CA ALA A 246 -6.38 1.03 -10.42
C ALA A 246 -7.63 0.70 -9.59
N GLY A 247 -7.45 0.20 -8.36
CA GLY A 247 -8.54 -0.08 -7.43
C GLY A 247 -9.32 1.19 -7.08
N PRO A 248 -8.72 2.17 -6.38
CA PRO A 248 -9.37 3.43 -6.02
C PRO A 248 -9.91 4.22 -7.23
N LEU A 249 -9.22 4.16 -8.38
CA LEU A 249 -9.72 4.77 -9.62
C LEU A 249 -11.02 4.12 -10.10
N SER A 250 -11.14 2.79 -9.99
CA SER A 250 -12.39 2.10 -10.35
C SER A 250 -13.55 2.49 -9.45
N ASN A 251 -13.32 2.67 -8.14
CA ASN A 251 -14.33 3.22 -7.24
C ASN A 251 -14.70 4.64 -7.64
N LEU A 252 -13.72 5.50 -7.95
CA LEU A 252 -14.01 6.86 -8.41
C LEU A 252 -14.89 6.85 -9.66
N ILE A 253 -14.58 6.01 -10.65
CA ILE A 253 -15.37 5.87 -11.89
C ILE A 253 -16.80 5.43 -11.57
N ILE A 254 -16.99 4.40 -10.74
CA ILE A 254 -18.32 3.93 -10.34
C ILE A 254 -19.09 5.06 -9.64
N ALA A 255 -18.46 5.82 -8.74
CA ALA A 255 -19.10 6.92 -8.03
C ALA A 255 -19.52 8.05 -8.99
N VAL A 256 -18.66 8.40 -9.95
CA VAL A 256 -18.94 9.39 -11.01
C VAL A 256 -20.07 8.95 -11.94
N ILE A 257 -20.31 7.64 -12.10
CA ILE A 257 -21.42 7.11 -12.90
C ILE A 257 -22.71 7.07 -12.08
N LEU A 258 -22.67 6.51 -10.86
CA LEU A 258 -23.86 6.33 -10.04
C LEU A 258 -24.50 7.67 -9.63
N LEU A 259 -23.69 8.71 -9.40
CA LEU A 259 -24.21 9.98 -8.92
C LEU A 259 -25.12 10.69 -9.96
N PRO A 260 -24.72 10.89 -11.23
CA PRO A 260 -25.62 11.37 -12.27
C PRO A 260 -26.82 10.44 -12.50
N VAL A 261 -26.64 9.12 -12.44
CA VAL A 261 -27.75 8.16 -12.59
C VAL A 261 -28.82 8.38 -11.51
N ALA A 262 -28.41 8.71 -10.28
CA ALA A 262 -29.36 9.07 -9.23
C ALA A 262 -30.20 10.30 -9.62
N PHE A 263 -29.57 11.39 -10.08
CA PHE A 263 -30.30 12.59 -10.49
C PHE A 263 -31.19 12.36 -11.71
N VAL A 264 -30.75 11.52 -12.65
CA VAL A 264 -31.57 11.11 -13.80
C VAL A 264 -32.78 10.30 -13.34
N SER A 265 -32.64 9.36 -12.39
CA SER A 265 -33.79 8.59 -11.89
C SER A 265 -34.82 9.49 -11.18
N ALA A 266 -34.36 10.50 -10.44
CA ALA A 266 -35.22 11.50 -9.84
C ALA A 266 -35.91 12.38 -10.90
N TYR A 267 -35.18 12.88 -11.90
CA TYR A 267 -35.71 13.70 -12.99
C TYR A 267 -36.79 12.96 -13.80
N LEU A 268 -36.54 11.68 -14.09
CA LEU A 268 -37.47 10.83 -14.83
C LEU A 268 -38.61 10.27 -13.96
N LYS A 269 -38.63 10.56 -12.66
CA LYS A 269 -39.64 10.09 -11.69
C LYS A 269 -39.81 8.56 -11.70
N ILE A 270 -38.70 7.83 -11.84
CA ILE A 270 -38.70 6.34 -11.89
C ILE A 270 -39.00 5.72 -10.52
N GLY A 271 -38.78 6.49 -9.44
CA GLY A 271 -39.02 6.08 -8.05
C GLY A 271 -38.02 6.75 -7.13
N PHE A 272 -38.46 7.13 -5.92
CA PHE A 272 -37.58 7.77 -4.92
C PHE A 272 -36.53 6.76 -4.40
N GLU A 273 -36.90 5.49 -4.34
CA GLU A 273 -36.06 4.37 -3.93
C GLU A 273 -34.81 4.22 -4.79
N TYR A 274 -34.91 4.42 -6.11
CA TYR A 274 -33.77 4.36 -7.02
C TYR A 274 -32.82 5.54 -6.79
N PHE A 275 -33.36 6.75 -6.57
CA PHE A 275 -32.55 7.91 -6.22
C PHE A 275 -31.74 7.62 -4.94
N VAL A 276 -32.39 7.17 -3.87
CA VAL A 276 -31.72 6.86 -2.60
C VAL A 276 -30.72 5.72 -2.77
N LEU A 277 -31.05 4.67 -3.52
CA LEU A 277 -30.16 3.54 -3.79
C LEU A 277 -28.87 3.99 -4.49
N PHE A 278 -28.96 4.81 -5.53
CA PHE A 278 -27.79 5.26 -6.28
C PHE A 278 -26.97 6.31 -5.52
N VAL A 279 -27.60 7.19 -4.74
CA VAL A 279 -26.90 8.12 -3.85
C VAL A 279 -26.13 7.34 -2.77
N LEU A 280 -26.77 6.39 -2.08
CA LEU A 280 -26.10 5.57 -1.07
C LEU A 280 -25.06 4.63 -1.68
N GLY A 281 -25.29 4.11 -2.89
CA GLY A 281 -24.30 3.38 -3.66
C GLY A 281 -23.06 4.22 -3.96
N THR A 282 -23.26 5.48 -4.35
CA THR A 282 -22.16 6.46 -4.55
C THR A 282 -21.41 6.71 -3.25
N TYR A 283 -22.14 6.93 -2.14
CA TYR A 283 -21.57 7.15 -0.81
C TYR A 283 -20.69 5.96 -0.37
N MET A 284 -21.23 4.73 -0.42
CA MET A 284 -20.51 3.52 0.01
C MET A 284 -19.29 3.25 -0.87
N ASN A 285 -19.43 3.43 -2.19
CA ASN A 285 -18.36 3.12 -3.12
C ASN A 285 -17.24 4.19 -3.10
N SER A 286 -17.57 5.48 -2.93
CA SER A 286 -16.56 6.52 -2.70
C SER A 286 -15.85 6.35 -1.36
N PHE A 287 -16.57 5.94 -0.30
CA PHE A 287 -15.98 5.60 1.00
C PHE A 287 -15.01 4.41 0.89
N LEU A 288 -15.37 3.34 0.18
CA LEU A 288 -14.51 2.19 -0.03
C LEU A 288 -13.20 2.56 -0.74
N GLY A 289 -13.29 3.43 -1.77
CA GLY A 289 -12.11 3.99 -2.43
C GLY A 289 -11.28 4.85 -1.47
N LEU A 290 -11.92 5.72 -0.68
CA LEU A 290 -11.26 6.61 0.26
C LEU A 290 -10.52 5.84 1.37
N PHE A 291 -11.14 4.79 1.91
CA PHE A 291 -10.54 3.91 2.91
C PHE A 291 -9.26 3.25 2.35
N ASN A 292 -9.30 2.72 1.12
CA ASN A 292 -8.12 2.14 0.49
C ASN A 292 -7.03 3.17 0.14
N MET A 293 -7.36 4.46 0.10
CA MET A 293 -6.38 5.53 -0.07
C MET A 293 -5.66 5.91 1.24
N LEU A 294 -6.05 5.37 2.40
CA LEU A 294 -5.31 5.63 3.64
C LEU A 294 -3.85 5.15 3.52
N PRO A 295 -2.87 5.92 4.02
CA PRO A 295 -1.44 5.67 3.84
C PRO A 295 -0.86 4.52 4.71
N ILE A 296 -1.65 3.49 4.98
CA ILE A 296 -1.33 2.37 5.88
C ILE A 296 -0.91 1.16 5.05
N GLY A 297 0.11 0.41 5.49
CA GLY A 297 0.85 -0.54 4.64
C GLY A 297 0.05 -1.58 3.85
N LEU A 298 -1.09 -2.06 4.37
CA LEU A 298 -1.94 -3.04 3.67
C LEU A 298 -2.84 -2.42 2.58
N LEU A 299 -3.07 -1.11 2.65
CA LEU A 299 -3.99 -0.36 1.80
C LEU A 299 -3.26 0.25 0.61
N ASP A 300 -3.98 0.52 -0.47
CA ASP A 300 -3.38 0.92 -1.75
C ASP A 300 -2.69 2.29 -1.70
N GLY A 301 -3.23 3.20 -0.88
CA GLY A 301 -2.71 4.55 -0.71
C GLY A 301 -1.23 4.57 -0.36
N HIS A 302 -0.76 3.57 0.41
CA HIS A 302 0.64 3.45 0.79
C HIS A 302 1.59 3.33 -0.42
N GLU A 303 1.26 2.47 -1.39
CA GLU A 303 2.07 2.29 -2.60
C GLU A 303 1.92 3.44 -3.59
N ILE A 304 0.72 4.02 -3.70
CA ILE A 304 0.48 5.19 -4.56
C ILE A 304 1.29 6.40 -4.09
N MET A 305 1.35 6.65 -2.78
CA MET A 305 2.18 7.71 -2.21
C MET A 305 3.67 7.50 -2.46
N LYS A 306 4.16 6.26 -2.37
CA LYS A 306 5.54 5.94 -2.73
C LYS A 306 5.78 6.32 -4.18
N TYR A 307 4.89 5.92 -5.10
CA TYR A 307 4.99 6.22 -6.53
C TYR A 307 4.94 7.72 -6.85
N LYS A 308 3.78 8.35 -6.65
CA LYS A 308 3.49 9.75 -6.99
C LYS A 308 2.51 10.36 -5.99
N LYS A 309 3.02 11.20 -5.08
CA LYS A 309 2.21 11.90 -4.06
C LYS A 309 1.06 12.72 -4.66
N TRP A 310 1.29 13.41 -5.78
CA TRP A 310 0.22 14.21 -6.41
C TRP A 310 -0.93 13.35 -6.92
N LEU A 311 -0.65 12.14 -7.44
CA LEU A 311 -1.66 11.20 -7.88
C LEU A 311 -2.49 10.71 -6.70
N TRP A 312 -1.82 10.46 -5.56
CA TRP A 312 -2.49 10.13 -4.32
C TRP A 312 -3.44 11.25 -3.88
N VAL A 313 -2.95 12.50 -3.84
CA VAL A 313 -3.76 13.68 -3.46
C VAL A 313 -4.95 13.84 -4.39
N LEU A 314 -4.76 13.73 -5.71
CA LEU A 314 -5.84 13.87 -6.69
C LEU A 314 -6.94 12.83 -6.47
N LEU A 315 -6.58 11.55 -6.36
CA LEU A 315 -7.54 10.47 -6.14
C LEU A 315 -8.24 10.61 -4.78
N PHE A 316 -7.48 10.87 -3.71
CA PHE A 316 -8.01 11.04 -2.37
C PHE A 316 -8.98 12.23 -2.31
N ALA A 317 -8.60 13.39 -2.83
CA ALA A 317 -9.44 14.59 -2.85
C ALA A 317 -10.71 14.40 -3.70
N SER A 318 -10.61 13.71 -4.84
CA SER A 318 -11.77 13.42 -5.69
C SER A 318 -12.76 12.49 -4.99
N LEU A 319 -12.27 11.40 -4.39
CA LEU A 319 -13.09 10.45 -3.62
C LEU A 319 -13.68 11.12 -2.38
N LEU A 320 -12.90 11.90 -1.65
CA LEU A 320 -13.35 12.66 -0.48
C LEU A 320 -14.41 13.70 -0.87
N GLY A 321 -14.23 14.42 -1.98
CA GLY A 321 -15.18 15.42 -2.45
C GLY A 321 -16.54 14.81 -2.79
N ILE A 322 -16.55 13.68 -3.51
CA ILE A 322 -17.80 12.96 -3.80
C ILE A 322 -18.41 12.38 -2.52
N TRP A 323 -17.60 11.79 -1.65
CA TRP A 323 -18.07 11.24 -0.38
C TRP A 323 -18.69 12.33 0.51
N LEU A 324 -18.04 13.49 0.66
CA LEU A 324 -18.57 14.63 1.40
C LEU A 324 -19.82 15.22 0.75
N PHE A 325 -19.84 15.36 -0.58
CA PHE A 325 -21.02 15.84 -1.29
C PHE A 325 -22.22 14.92 -1.05
N THR A 326 -22.03 13.61 -1.16
CA THR A 326 -23.09 12.64 -0.88
C THR A 326 -23.43 12.55 0.60
N TYR A 327 -22.46 12.64 1.51
CA TYR A 327 -22.72 12.66 2.94
C TYR A 327 -23.56 13.88 3.34
N LEU A 328 -23.13 15.08 2.96
CA LEU A 328 -23.89 16.31 3.22
C LEU A 328 -25.24 16.29 2.50
N GLY A 329 -25.29 15.81 1.25
CA GLY A 329 -26.53 15.68 0.49
C GLY A 329 -27.52 14.70 1.13
N VAL A 330 -27.07 13.50 1.51
CA VAL A 330 -27.88 12.47 2.20
C VAL A 330 -28.37 13.01 3.53
N MET A 331 -27.50 13.61 4.34
CA MET A 331 -27.87 14.13 5.66
C MET A 331 -28.80 15.34 5.58
N ASN A 332 -28.68 16.21 4.56
CA ASN A 332 -29.56 17.36 4.37
C ASN A 332 -30.85 17.03 3.59
N VAL A 333 -30.86 16.05 2.69
CA VAL A 333 -32.08 15.71 1.93
C VAL A 333 -32.95 14.74 2.72
N LEU A 334 -32.39 13.87 3.56
CA LEU A 334 -33.16 12.89 4.34
C LEU A 334 -33.45 13.36 5.76
N GLY A 335 -32.65 14.29 6.30
CA GLY A 335 -32.86 14.86 7.63
C GLY A 335 -33.92 15.96 7.72
N TYR A 336 -34.42 16.51 6.60
CA TYR A 336 -35.50 17.50 6.59
C TYR A 336 -36.89 16.89 6.37
N TRP A 337 -36.98 15.58 6.12
CA TRP A 337 -38.24 14.83 5.92
C TRP A 337 -38.55 13.84 7.06
N LEU A 338 -37.72 13.82 8.11
CA LEU A 338 -37.90 13.08 9.37
C LEU A 338 -38.08 14.06 10.52
#